data_AF-A0A085WIV0-F1
#
_entry.id   AF-A0A085WIV0-F1
#
_cell.length_a   1.000
_cell.length_b   1.000
_cell.length_c   1.000
_cell.angle_alpha   90.00
_cell.angle_beta   90.00
_cell.angle_gamma   90.00
#
_symmetry.space_group_name_H-M   'P 1'
#
loop_
_entity.id
_entity.type
_entity.pdbx_description
1 polymer ?
#
loop_
_entity_poly.entity_id
_entity_poly.type
_entity_poly.pdbx_seq_one_letter_code
_entity_poly.pdbx_strand_id
1 'polypeptide(L)'
;MLWRRRAWGRAALLALTLLALPVAAQGKKPAASASAYVPPPADQIPGYSAKAMPCEIIQELIPPRITCEGDWLEGKSLRELAILRNTIFARYGWAGFRKPWLREHFQKQPWFKPNPKFTYKLLSDADRRNVHFIAVREQSFTERELRSMEDTLYAKAGKVWNDAYEWKLKNGRTVRSCTEPKDVDYEEGCSGSECEGSYSRDCTFQAEAWYRPDPKFSEDKLPAEARIELGLISRALGSFASDTGKLEKGSQASLDRILSVQELRQLSLRDLRLLRNTLYARRGRPFKSKILQAHFKAMSWYREDPSYTDARLTENDKRNIGLIRSVEDEFGGPLKDEDWLIDPATDAA
;
A
#
# COMPACT_ATOMS: atom_id res chain seq x y z
N MET A 1 -38.85 -67.64 -61.48
CA MET A 1 -39.59 -66.76 -62.41
C MET A 1 -39.09 -65.33 -62.19
N LEU A 2 -38.30 -64.80 -63.13
CA LEU A 2 -38.69 -63.70 -64.04
C LEU A 2 -38.90 -62.35 -63.28
N TRP A 3 -37.90 -61.47 -63.22
CA TRP A 3 -37.50 -60.43 -64.19
C TRP A 3 -38.21 -59.06 -64.04
N ARG A 4 -37.37 -58.01 -64.01
CA ARG A 4 -37.57 -56.61 -64.50
C ARG A 4 -38.41 -55.68 -63.62
N ARG A 5 -38.20 -54.36 -63.56
CA ARG A 5 -37.35 -53.38 -64.28
C ARG A 5 -37.31 -52.07 -63.47
N ARG A 6 -36.19 -51.34 -63.55
CA ARG A 6 -36.09 -49.91 -63.22
C ARG A 6 -37.03 -49.08 -64.13
N ALA A 7 -37.64 -48.04 -63.57
CA ALA A 7 -38.21 -46.92 -64.31
C ALA A 7 -37.68 -45.60 -63.76
N TRP A 8 -37.16 -44.77 -64.67
CA TRP A 8 -36.72 -43.40 -64.47
C TRP A 8 -37.92 -42.45 -64.55
N GLY A 9 -38.02 -41.50 -63.63
CA GLY A 9 -38.92 -40.36 -63.69
C GLY A 9 -38.11 -39.06 -63.71
N ARG A 10 -38.28 -38.27 -64.77
CA ARG A 10 -37.61 -36.99 -65.04
C ARG A 10 -38.11 -35.90 -64.09
N ALA A 11 -37.20 -35.05 -63.59
CA ALA A 11 -37.53 -33.75 -63.04
C ALA A 11 -36.67 -32.67 -63.73
N ALA A 12 -37.35 -31.62 -64.18
CA ALA A 12 -36.83 -30.58 -65.06
C ALA A 12 -35.83 -29.64 -64.36
N LEU A 13 -34.75 -29.30 -65.06
CA LEU A 13 -33.86 -28.20 -64.69
C LEU A 13 -34.55 -26.86 -65.05
N LEU A 14 -34.87 -26.06 -64.03
CA LEU A 14 -35.08 -24.62 -64.16
C LEU A 14 -33.72 -23.92 -64.05
N ALA A 15 -33.27 -23.30 -65.14
CA ALA A 15 -32.13 -22.41 -65.16
C ALA A 15 -32.53 -21.07 -64.53
N LEU A 16 -32.02 -20.79 -63.32
CA LEU A 16 -32.14 -19.47 -62.69
C LEU A 16 -30.92 -18.64 -63.11
N THR A 17 -31.14 -17.64 -63.96
CA THR A 17 -30.15 -16.63 -64.34
C THR A 17 -29.89 -15.71 -63.14
N LEU A 18 -28.73 -15.90 -62.48
CA LEU A 18 -28.21 -14.98 -61.48
C LEU A 18 -27.71 -13.71 -62.17
N LEU A 19 -28.50 -12.64 -62.08
CA LEU A 19 -28.04 -11.27 -62.32
C LEU A 19 -27.01 -10.91 -61.25
N ALA A 20 -25.74 -10.81 -61.65
CA ALA A 20 -24.68 -10.27 -60.80
C ALA A 20 -24.91 -8.76 -60.62
N LEU A 21 -25.37 -8.36 -59.44
CA LEU A 21 -25.34 -6.96 -59.01
C LEU A 21 -23.87 -6.57 -58.72
N PRO A 22 -23.39 -5.40 -59.17
CA PRO A 22 -22.07 -4.94 -58.81
C PRO A 22 -22.05 -4.65 -57.30
N VAL A 23 -21.26 -5.42 -56.56
CA VAL A 23 -20.89 -5.08 -55.18
C VAL A 23 -20.07 -3.79 -55.28
N ALA A 24 -20.69 -2.67 -54.90
CA ALA A 24 -19.96 -1.44 -54.66
C ALA A 24 -18.88 -1.75 -53.64
N ALA A 25 -17.61 -1.66 -54.06
CA ALA A 25 -16.47 -1.71 -53.17
C ALA A 25 -16.61 -0.56 -52.18
N GLN A 26 -17.14 -0.86 -50.99
CA GLN A 26 -17.03 0.02 -49.84
C GLN A 26 -15.54 0.14 -49.57
N GLY A 27 -14.95 1.24 -50.03
CA GLY A 27 -13.60 1.61 -49.65
C GLY A 27 -13.51 1.50 -48.14
N LYS A 28 -12.66 0.59 -47.65
CA LYS A 28 -12.28 0.55 -46.24
C LYS A 28 -11.87 1.97 -45.88
N LYS A 29 -12.69 2.65 -45.09
CA LYS A 29 -12.26 3.85 -44.37
C LYS A 29 -10.93 3.46 -43.72
N PRO A 30 -9.82 4.16 -43.98
CA PRO A 30 -8.59 3.89 -43.27
C PRO A 30 -8.95 3.97 -41.78
N ALA A 31 -8.63 2.89 -41.04
CA ALA A 31 -8.74 2.91 -39.60
C ALA A 31 -8.04 4.18 -39.13
N ALA A 32 -8.79 5.09 -38.49
CA ALA A 32 -8.24 6.31 -37.95
C ALA A 32 -6.96 5.92 -37.19
N SER A 33 -5.82 6.47 -37.60
CA SER A 33 -4.57 6.31 -36.88
C SER A 33 -4.86 6.57 -35.41
N ALA A 34 -4.74 5.55 -34.57
CA ALA A 34 -5.05 5.68 -33.15
C ALA A 34 -4.19 6.82 -32.59
N SER A 35 -4.82 7.96 -32.30
CA SER A 35 -4.14 9.15 -31.82
C SER A 35 -3.33 8.81 -30.57
N ALA A 36 -2.11 9.33 -30.48
CA ALA A 36 -1.29 9.19 -29.28
C ALA A 36 -2.10 9.60 -28.03
N TYR A 37 -1.91 8.88 -26.92
CA TYR A 37 -2.58 9.22 -25.67
C TYR A 37 -2.16 10.63 -25.22
N VAL A 38 -3.15 11.50 -25.00
CA VAL A 38 -2.92 12.87 -24.51
C VAL A 38 -3.19 12.89 -23.01
N PRO A 39 -2.16 13.08 -22.16
CA PRO A 39 -2.37 13.19 -20.73
C PRO A 39 -3.11 14.49 -20.38
N PRO A 40 -3.92 14.49 -19.30
CA PRO A 40 -4.59 15.70 -18.82
C PRO A 40 -3.56 16.80 -18.46
N PRO A 41 -3.96 18.08 -18.57
CA PRO A 41 -3.14 19.21 -18.16
C PRO A 41 -2.68 19.08 -16.70
N ALA A 42 -1.41 19.39 -16.44
CA ALA A 42 -0.78 19.19 -15.14
C ALA A 42 -1.45 20.01 -14.02
N ASP A 43 -1.88 21.22 -14.34
CA ASP A 43 -2.57 22.18 -13.47
C ASP A 43 -3.96 21.73 -13.03
N GLN A 44 -4.56 20.76 -13.72
CA GLN A 44 -5.87 20.17 -13.37
C GLN A 44 -5.77 18.97 -12.43
N ILE A 45 -4.56 18.54 -12.08
CA ILE A 45 -4.31 17.31 -11.31
C ILE A 45 -3.77 17.69 -9.93
N PRO A 46 -4.58 17.56 -8.86
CA PRO A 46 -4.16 17.91 -7.51
C PRO A 46 -2.88 17.18 -7.08
N GLY A 47 -1.90 17.94 -6.59
CA GLY A 47 -0.63 17.41 -6.08
C GLY A 47 0.36 16.90 -7.14
N TYR A 48 0.02 16.96 -8.42
CA TYR A 48 0.95 16.62 -9.50
C TYR A 48 1.91 17.77 -9.78
N SER A 49 3.18 17.45 -10.04
CA SER A 49 4.18 18.41 -10.53
C SER A 49 4.74 17.94 -11.86
N ALA A 50 4.64 18.79 -12.89
CA ALA A 50 5.25 18.56 -14.20
C ALA A 50 6.78 18.79 -14.19
N LYS A 51 7.30 19.44 -13.14
CA LYS A 51 8.74 19.64 -12.92
C LYS A 51 9.22 18.69 -11.84
N ALA A 52 10.53 18.44 -11.80
CA ALA A 52 11.10 17.74 -10.65
C ALA A 52 10.78 18.55 -9.38
N MET A 53 10.29 17.89 -8.34
CA MET A 53 10.12 18.52 -7.03
C MET A 53 11.50 18.98 -6.54
N PRO A 54 11.59 20.12 -5.84
CA PRO A 54 12.84 20.63 -5.30
C PRO A 54 13.23 19.82 -4.05
N CYS A 55 13.52 18.54 -4.26
CA CYS A 55 13.83 17.59 -3.21
C CYS A 55 15.20 16.95 -3.41
N GLU A 56 15.84 16.62 -2.31
CA GLU A 56 17.13 15.96 -2.27
C GLU A 56 17.06 14.70 -1.41
N ILE A 57 17.72 13.63 -1.87
CA ILE A 57 17.79 12.37 -1.13
C ILE A 57 19.12 12.31 -0.39
N ILE A 58 19.02 12.21 0.93
CA ILE A 58 20.13 12.06 1.85
C ILE A 58 20.47 10.57 1.95
N GLN A 59 21.39 10.11 1.11
CA GLN A 59 21.77 8.69 0.96
C GLN A 59 22.56 8.12 2.14
N GLU A 60 23.17 8.99 2.95
CA GLU A 60 24.02 8.60 4.08
C GLU A 60 23.22 8.04 5.28
N LEU A 61 21.91 8.28 5.30
CA LEU A 61 21.01 7.78 6.31
C LEU A 61 20.44 6.41 5.92
N ILE A 62 20.15 5.59 6.93
CA ILE A 62 19.60 4.24 6.76
C ILE A 62 18.29 4.16 7.57
N PRO A 63 17.12 4.13 6.92
CA PRO A 63 16.89 4.30 5.47
C PRO A 63 17.22 5.71 4.96
N PRO A 64 17.47 5.88 3.64
CA PRO A 64 17.66 7.19 3.05
C PRO A 64 16.50 8.12 3.39
N ARG A 65 16.82 9.38 3.66
CA ARG A 65 15.80 10.40 3.91
C ARG A 65 15.66 11.31 2.71
N ILE A 66 14.55 12.03 2.68
CA ILE A 66 14.29 13.06 1.70
C ILE A 66 14.02 14.37 2.42
N THR A 67 14.52 15.46 1.84
CA THR A 67 14.19 16.83 2.24
C THR A 67 13.71 17.56 1.00
N CYS A 68 12.66 18.38 1.14
CA CYS A 68 12.16 19.21 0.06
C CYS A 68 12.18 20.69 0.46
N GLU A 69 12.39 21.58 -0.51
CA GLU A 69 12.17 23.01 -0.33
C GLU A 69 10.66 23.28 -0.27
N GLY A 70 10.15 23.54 0.93
CA GLY A 70 8.72 23.69 1.22
C GLY A 70 8.01 22.36 1.49
N ASP A 71 6.72 22.42 1.85
CA ASP A 71 5.94 21.27 2.33
C ASP A 71 5.41 20.35 1.20
N TRP A 72 6.31 19.83 0.37
CA TRP A 72 5.93 18.96 -0.76
C TRP A 72 5.55 17.55 -0.31
N LEU A 73 6.31 16.97 0.61
CA LEU A 73 6.18 15.59 1.08
C LEU A 73 6.09 15.51 2.61
N GLU A 74 6.45 16.60 3.29
CA GLU A 74 6.39 16.83 4.72
C GLU A 74 4.92 16.77 5.19
N GLY A 75 4.70 16.14 6.34
CA GLY A 75 3.36 15.99 6.93
C GLY A 75 2.40 15.03 6.22
N LYS A 76 2.75 14.47 5.06
CA LYS A 76 1.86 13.56 4.33
C LYS A 76 1.82 12.17 4.95
N SER A 77 0.64 11.55 4.92
CA SER A 77 0.43 10.17 5.34
C SER A 77 0.92 9.15 4.30
N LEU A 78 1.01 7.86 4.66
CA LEU A 78 1.37 6.81 3.70
C LEU A 78 0.34 6.71 2.56
N ARG A 79 -0.96 6.86 2.88
CA ARG A 79 -2.05 6.89 1.90
C ARG A 79 -1.92 8.08 0.96
N GLU A 80 -1.63 9.27 1.48
CA GLU A 80 -1.46 10.47 0.65
C GLU A 80 -0.25 10.35 -0.29
N LEU A 81 0.88 9.85 0.22
CA LEU A 81 2.06 9.58 -0.60
C LEU A 81 1.79 8.51 -1.66
N ALA A 82 1.07 7.45 -1.31
CA ALA A 82 0.65 6.43 -2.27
C ALA A 82 -0.25 7.02 -3.36
N ILE A 83 -1.19 7.90 -3.02
CA ILE A 83 -2.01 8.63 -4.01
C ILE A 83 -1.12 9.50 -4.89
N LEU A 84 -0.23 10.31 -4.32
CA LEU A 84 0.66 11.19 -5.09
C LEU A 84 1.54 10.43 -6.07
N ARG A 85 2.19 9.36 -5.61
CA ARG A 85 3.02 8.51 -6.47
C ARG A 85 2.19 7.90 -7.60
N ASN A 86 1.01 7.39 -7.29
CA ASN A 86 0.16 6.76 -8.30
C ASN A 86 -0.53 7.76 -9.24
N THR A 87 -0.69 9.02 -8.82
CA THR A 87 -1.22 10.10 -9.65
C THR A 87 -0.37 10.33 -10.90
N ILE A 88 0.96 10.17 -10.78
CA ILE A 88 1.88 10.27 -11.90
C ILE A 88 1.56 9.22 -12.97
N PHE A 89 1.37 7.96 -12.60
CA PHE A 89 0.99 6.91 -13.56
C PHE A 89 -0.46 7.06 -14.07
N ALA A 90 -1.37 7.45 -13.18
CA ALA A 90 -2.78 7.67 -13.50
C ALA A 90 -2.96 8.75 -14.58
N ARG A 91 -2.13 9.81 -14.53
CA ARG A 91 -2.10 10.87 -15.55
C ARG A 91 -1.87 10.31 -16.96
N TYR A 92 -1.00 9.31 -17.09
CA TYR A 92 -0.73 8.64 -18.36
C TYR A 92 -1.70 7.48 -18.68
N GLY A 93 -2.74 7.33 -17.86
CA GLY A 93 -3.84 6.39 -18.05
C GLY A 93 -3.58 4.99 -17.51
N TRP A 94 -2.60 4.80 -16.61
CA TRP A 94 -2.46 3.53 -15.91
C TRP A 94 -3.72 3.22 -15.10
N ALA A 95 -4.36 2.09 -15.38
CA ALA A 95 -5.57 1.63 -14.70
C ALA A 95 -5.39 0.31 -13.92
N GLY A 96 -4.18 -0.27 -13.96
CA GLY A 96 -3.84 -1.56 -13.34
C GLY A 96 -3.65 -1.50 -11.82
N PHE A 97 -4.39 -0.65 -11.11
CA PHE A 97 -4.31 -0.52 -9.65
C PHE A 97 -4.82 -1.79 -8.97
N ARG A 98 -3.91 -2.54 -8.33
CA ARG A 98 -4.22 -3.76 -7.57
C ARG A 98 -5.02 -3.44 -6.30
N LYS A 99 -4.60 -2.40 -5.57
CA LYS A 99 -5.28 -1.88 -4.38
C LYS A 99 -6.66 -1.35 -4.76
N PRO A 100 -7.77 -1.91 -4.24
CA PRO A 100 -9.13 -1.48 -4.60
C PRO A 100 -9.38 0.01 -4.32
N TRP A 101 -8.87 0.52 -3.19
CA TRP A 101 -9.07 1.91 -2.80
C TRP A 101 -8.35 2.92 -3.71
N LEU A 102 -7.17 2.58 -4.26
CA LEU A 102 -6.49 3.40 -5.27
C LEU A 102 -7.27 3.40 -6.59
N ARG A 103 -7.75 2.23 -7.01
CA ARG A 103 -8.56 2.10 -8.22
C ARG A 103 -9.81 2.97 -8.13
N GLU A 104 -10.54 2.86 -7.02
CA GLU A 104 -11.74 3.67 -6.76
C GLU A 104 -11.40 5.17 -6.70
N HIS A 105 -10.30 5.55 -6.04
CA HIS A 105 -9.85 6.93 -5.95
C HIS A 105 -9.66 7.55 -7.34
N PHE A 106 -8.94 6.89 -8.25
CA PHE A 106 -8.66 7.42 -9.59
C PHE A 106 -9.86 7.33 -10.54
N GLN A 107 -10.68 6.27 -10.46
CA GLN A 107 -11.88 6.14 -11.29
C GLN A 107 -12.91 7.25 -11.04
N LYS A 108 -12.90 7.87 -9.85
CA LYS A 108 -13.76 9.02 -9.51
C LYS A 108 -13.21 10.36 -10.00
N GLN A 109 -11.96 10.43 -10.45
CA GLN A 109 -11.35 11.69 -10.86
C GLN A 109 -11.82 12.11 -12.26
N PRO A 110 -12.26 13.37 -12.46
CA PRO A 110 -12.76 13.82 -13.76
C PRO A 110 -11.67 13.87 -14.84
N TRP A 111 -10.40 13.98 -14.45
CA TRP A 111 -9.25 14.01 -15.35
C TRP A 111 -8.73 12.62 -15.73
N PHE A 112 -9.12 11.56 -15.01
CA PHE A 112 -8.55 10.22 -15.22
C PHE A 112 -9.17 9.53 -16.44
N LYS A 113 -8.32 9.09 -17.37
CA LYS A 113 -8.73 8.34 -18.56
C LYS A 113 -7.84 7.11 -18.75
N PRO A 114 -8.39 5.88 -18.67
CA PRO A 114 -7.61 4.67 -18.92
C PRO A 114 -6.94 4.67 -20.30
N ASN A 115 -5.67 4.27 -20.32
CA ASN A 115 -4.86 4.07 -21.52
C ASN A 115 -4.51 2.58 -21.64
N PRO A 116 -5.22 1.81 -22.49
CA PRO A 116 -4.91 0.39 -22.72
C PRO A 116 -3.51 0.13 -23.29
N LYS A 117 -2.85 1.18 -23.82
CA LYS A 117 -1.49 1.14 -24.37
C LYS A 117 -0.48 1.85 -23.47
N PHE A 118 -0.78 1.98 -22.17
CA PHE A 118 0.15 2.54 -21.21
C PHE A 118 1.50 1.80 -21.27
N THR A 119 2.58 2.57 -21.20
CA THR A 119 3.94 2.09 -21.04
C THR A 119 4.72 3.13 -20.23
N TYR A 120 5.68 2.68 -19.43
CA TYR A 120 6.53 3.57 -18.64
C TYR A 120 7.35 4.53 -19.50
N LYS A 121 7.51 4.27 -20.80
CA LYS A 121 8.14 5.20 -21.76
C LYS A 121 7.38 6.53 -21.90
N LEU A 122 6.12 6.59 -21.48
CA LEU A 122 5.33 7.84 -21.47
C LEU A 122 5.76 8.81 -20.36
N LEU A 123 6.45 8.34 -19.32
CA LEU A 123 6.87 9.17 -18.20
C LEU A 123 8.05 10.06 -18.56
N SER A 124 7.95 11.35 -18.23
CA SER A 124 9.04 12.30 -18.33
C SER A 124 10.13 12.06 -17.28
N ASP A 125 11.29 12.69 -17.45
CA ASP A 125 12.37 12.62 -16.44
C ASP A 125 11.94 13.25 -15.10
N ALA A 126 11.10 14.29 -15.16
CA ALA A 126 10.50 14.88 -13.96
C ALA A 126 9.59 13.86 -13.25
N ASP A 127 8.73 13.16 -14.00
CA ASP A 127 7.85 12.13 -13.44
C ASP A 127 8.65 11.02 -12.74
N ARG A 128 9.72 10.53 -13.38
CA ARG A 128 10.58 9.49 -12.80
C ARG A 128 11.26 9.95 -11.52
N ARG A 129 11.78 11.19 -11.50
CA ARG A 129 12.36 11.78 -10.28
C ARG A 129 11.33 11.96 -9.17
N ASN A 130 10.15 12.44 -9.50
CA ASN A 130 9.07 12.65 -8.52
C ASN A 130 8.58 11.32 -7.93
N VAL A 131 8.39 10.29 -8.75
CA VAL A 131 8.09 8.93 -8.27
C VAL A 131 9.15 8.46 -7.29
N HIS A 132 10.43 8.67 -7.62
CA HIS A 132 11.55 8.29 -6.78
C HIS A 132 11.56 9.03 -5.43
N PHE A 133 11.35 10.34 -5.46
CA PHE A 133 11.24 11.17 -4.24
C PHE A 133 10.12 10.69 -3.32
N ILE A 134 8.91 10.49 -3.88
CA ILE A 134 7.77 10.03 -3.10
C ILE A 134 8.01 8.61 -2.56
N ALA A 135 8.62 7.72 -3.37
CA ALA A 135 8.94 6.36 -2.95
C ALA A 135 9.96 6.34 -1.80
N VAL A 136 10.98 7.20 -1.82
CA VAL A 136 11.92 7.36 -0.70
C VAL A 136 11.19 7.86 0.54
N ARG A 137 10.29 8.85 0.41
CA ARG A 137 9.50 9.35 1.53
C ARG A 137 8.62 8.27 2.17
N GLU A 138 7.94 7.45 1.36
CA GLU A 138 7.12 6.32 1.82
C GLU A 138 7.93 5.33 2.68
N GLN A 139 9.24 5.23 2.44
CA GLN A 139 10.13 4.27 3.10
C GLN A 139 10.94 4.87 4.24
N SER A 140 11.07 6.19 4.28
CA SER A 140 11.89 6.89 5.27
C SER A 140 11.18 7.08 6.61
N PHE A 141 9.90 6.68 6.73
CA PHE A 141 9.19 6.74 8.00
C PHE A 141 9.87 5.86 9.05
N THR A 142 10.18 6.48 10.17
CA THR A 142 10.66 5.78 11.36
C THR A 142 9.49 5.06 12.04
N GLU A 143 9.81 4.01 12.81
CA GLU A 143 8.82 3.33 13.66
C GLU A 143 8.08 4.32 14.58
N ARG A 144 8.79 5.30 15.13
CA ARG A 144 8.21 6.34 15.99
C ARG A 144 7.17 7.19 15.24
N GLU A 145 7.47 7.62 14.02
CA GLU A 145 6.52 8.39 13.20
C GLU A 145 5.30 7.54 12.83
N LEU A 146 5.50 6.29 12.42
CA LEU A 146 4.42 5.36 12.09
C LEU A 146 3.49 5.13 13.29
N ARG A 147 4.04 4.91 14.48
CA ARG A 147 3.27 4.75 15.72
C ARG A 147 2.55 6.03 16.11
N SER A 148 3.19 7.18 15.97
CA SER A 148 2.55 8.48 16.23
C SER A 148 1.38 8.75 15.28
N MET A 149 1.51 8.38 14.00
CA MET A 149 0.43 8.46 13.02
C MET A 149 -0.73 7.52 13.38
N GLU A 150 -0.43 6.26 13.74
CA GLU A 150 -1.43 5.28 14.21
C GLU A 150 -2.20 5.81 15.43
N ASP A 151 -1.46 6.26 16.45
CA ASP A 151 -2.03 6.83 17.68
C ASP A 151 -2.92 8.04 17.36
N THR A 152 -2.48 8.93 16.45
CA THR A 152 -3.25 10.11 16.05
C THR A 152 -4.56 9.74 15.35
N LEU A 153 -4.58 8.70 14.50
CA LEU A 153 -5.81 8.23 13.84
C LEU A 153 -6.83 7.71 14.85
N TYR A 154 -6.35 6.94 15.82
CA TYR A 154 -7.18 6.42 16.89
C TYR A 154 -7.68 7.55 17.82
N ALA A 155 -6.83 8.52 18.16
CA ALA A 155 -7.20 9.67 18.98
C ALA A 155 -8.25 10.56 18.30
N LYS A 156 -8.12 10.80 16.99
CA LYS A 156 -9.14 11.50 16.18
C LYS A 156 -10.48 10.79 16.18
N ALA A 157 -10.49 9.47 16.33
CA ALA A 157 -11.70 8.66 16.47
C ALA A 157 -12.20 8.53 17.91
N GLY A 158 -11.53 9.17 18.88
CA GLY A 158 -11.90 9.20 20.29
C GLY A 158 -11.41 8.01 21.12
N LYS A 159 -10.43 7.23 20.65
CA LYS A 159 -9.87 6.13 21.45
C LYS A 159 -9.27 6.64 22.75
N VAL A 160 -9.52 5.90 23.84
CA VAL A 160 -8.92 6.09 25.16
C VAL A 160 -8.05 4.86 25.45
N TRP A 161 -6.81 5.06 25.91
CA TRP A 161 -5.85 3.98 26.17
C TRP A 161 -5.81 3.52 27.63
N ASN A 162 -6.34 4.35 28.54
CA ASN A 162 -6.30 4.17 30.00
C ASN A 162 -4.86 4.06 30.54
N ASP A 163 -3.93 4.78 29.91
CA ASP A 163 -2.48 4.73 30.17
C ASP A 163 -1.94 6.04 30.76
N ALA A 164 -2.80 6.86 31.38
CA ALA A 164 -2.39 8.05 32.13
C ALA A 164 -1.40 7.69 33.26
N TYR A 165 -0.49 8.62 33.59
CA TYR A 165 0.56 8.39 34.58
C TYR A 165 -0.01 8.00 35.93
N GLU A 166 0.62 7.01 36.56
CA GLU A 166 0.26 6.51 37.86
C GLU A 166 1.11 7.18 38.95
N TRP A 167 0.46 7.76 39.95
CA TRP A 167 1.06 8.53 41.02
C TRP A 167 0.74 7.91 42.38
N LYS A 168 1.76 7.65 43.19
CA LYS A 168 1.60 7.30 44.60
C LYS A 168 1.52 8.57 45.44
N LEU A 169 0.55 8.61 46.35
CA LEU A 169 0.34 9.71 47.29
C LEU A 169 0.85 9.34 48.68
N LYS A 170 1.19 10.34 49.50
CA LYS A 170 1.69 10.19 50.88
C LYS A 170 0.76 9.42 51.82
N ASN A 171 -0.51 9.30 51.46
CA ASN A 171 -1.50 8.51 52.20
C ASN A 171 -1.57 7.04 51.76
N GLY A 172 -0.64 6.59 50.92
CA GLY A 172 -0.57 5.23 50.37
C GLY A 172 -1.56 4.96 49.22
N ARG A 173 -2.36 5.95 48.79
CA ARG A 173 -3.28 5.80 47.65
C ARG A 173 -2.54 6.03 46.33
N THR A 174 -3.03 5.37 45.30
CA THR A 174 -2.58 5.58 43.92
C THR A 174 -3.65 6.29 43.10
N VAL A 175 -3.25 7.26 42.28
CA VAL A 175 -4.15 7.98 41.37
C VAL A 175 -3.55 8.02 39.95
N ARG A 176 -4.42 7.98 38.93
CA ARG A 176 -4.00 8.17 37.54
C ARG A 176 -4.32 9.58 37.08
N SER A 177 -3.33 10.29 36.57
CA SER A 177 -3.47 11.70 36.18
C SER A 177 -2.37 12.09 35.21
N CYS A 178 -2.69 12.94 34.24
CA CYS A 178 -1.70 13.54 33.35
C CYS A 178 -0.99 14.76 33.94
N THR A 179 -1.53 15.28 35.04
CA THR A 179 -0.89 16.32 35.85
C THR A 179 -0.46 15.76 37.19
N GLU A 180 0.72 16.15 37.64
CA GLU A 180 1.24 15.80 38.96
C GLU A 180 0.29 16.22 40.09
N PRO A 181 -0.15 15.27 40.94
CA PRO A 181 -0.91 15.58 42.15
C PRO A 181 -0.07 16.34 43.20
N LYS A 182 -0.73 17.05 44.13
CA LYS A 182 -0.03 17.84 45.16
C LYS A 182 0.64 17.01 46.26
N ASP A 183 0.08 15.83 46.57
CA ASP A 183 0.48 15.02 47.73
C ASP A 183 1.28 13.78 47.32
N VAL A 184 2.11 13.90 46.28
CA VAL A 184 2.94 12.80 45.77
C VAL A 184 3.96 12.38 46.83
N ASP A 185 4.10 11.07 46.97
CA ASP A 185 5.15 10.43 47.75
C ASP A 185 6.34 10.11 46.84
N TYR A 186 7.47 10.76 47.08
CA TYR A 186 8.72 10.52 46.34
C TYR A 186 9.66 9.55 47.05
N GLU A 187 9.33 9.10 48.27
CA GLU A 187 10.20 8.20 49.05
C GLU A 187 10.00 6.71 48.68
N GLU A 188 8.83 6.34 48.15
CA GLU A 188 8.48 4.94 47.78
C GLU A 188 8.85 4.51 46.33
N GLY A 189 9.83 5.18 45.70
CA GLY A 189 10.25 4.95 44.31
C GLY A 189 9.75 6.04 43.37
N CYS A 190 10.12 5.96 42.07
CA CYS A 190 9.74 7.00 41.11
C CYS A 190 8.21 7.12 41.00
N SER A 191 7.71 8.32 40.70
CA SER A 191 6.31 8.58 40.40
C SER A 191 6.19 9.51 39.18
N GLY A 192 5.08 9.39 38.43
CA GLY A 192 4.81 10.28 37.29
C GLY A 192 5.65 10.04 36.04
N SER A 193 5.95 11.13 35.30
CA SER A 193 6.72 11.10 34.04
C SER A 193 8.22 10.86 34.24
N GLU A 194 8.73 11.04 35.46
CA GLU A 194 10.13 10.80 35.81
C GLU A 194 10.44 9.31 36.01
N CYS A 195 9.40 8.47 36.08
CA CYS A 195 9.55 7.04 35.93
C CYS A 195 9.93 6.66 34.49
N GLU A 196 11.19 6.24 34.33
CA GLU A 196 11.77 5.55 33.18
C GLU A 196 11.08 5.86 31.83
N GLY A 197 11.06 7.13 31.44
CA GLY A 197 10.67 7.54 30.08
C GLY A 197 9.26 7.14 29.63
N SER A 198 8.30 7.05 30.55
CA SER A 198 6.94 6.60 30.22
C SER A 198 6.23 7.55 29.24
N TYR A 199 6.03 7.08 28.00
CA TYR A 199 5.16 7.72 27.03
C TYR A 199 3.71 7.28 27.31
N SER A 200 2.86 8.23 27.70
CA SER A 200 1.41 8.01 27.87
C SER A 200 0.66 8.61 26.68
N ARG A 201 -0.13 7.81 25.98
CA ARG A 201 -0.94 8.28 24.84
C ARG A 201 -2.07 9.17 25.31
N ASP A 202 -2.77 8.78 26.38
CA ASP A 202 -3.86 9.58 26.93
C ASP A 202 -3.34 10.97 27.34
N CYS A 203 -2.18 11.05 28.01
CA CYS A 203 -1.63 12.33 28.41
C CYS A 203 -1.11 13.17 27.23
N THR A 204 -0.55 12.52 26.21
CA THR A 204 -0.15 13.19 24.97
C THR A 204 -1.35 13.86 24.30
N PHE A 205 -2.46 13.14 24.10
CA PHE A 205 -3.62 13.70 23.42
C PHE A 205 -4.51 14.56 24.31
N GLN A 206 -4.50 14.38 25.64
CA GLN A 206 -5.25 15.26 26.54
C GLN A 206 -4.78 16.72 26.46
N ALA A 207 -3.51 16.96 26.07
CA ALA A 207 -3.00 18.29 25.81
C ALA A 207 -3.51 18.92 24.49
N GLU A 208 -4.08 18.12 23.58
CA GLU A 208 -4.51 18.55 22.26
C GLU A 208 -5.94 19.11 22.26
N ALA A 209 -6.11 20.36 21.83
CA ALA A 209 -7.41 21.04 21.83
C ALA A 209 -8.48 20.36 20.95
N TRP A 210 -8.09 19.54 19.98
CA TRP A 210 -8.99 18.80 19.08
C TRP A 210 -9.37 17.41 19.60
N TYR A 211 -8.70 16.87 20.62
CA TYR A 211 -8.96 15.52 21.10
C TYR A 211 -10.29 15.45 21.87
N ARG A 212 -11.12 14.46 21.54
CA ARG A 212 -12.43 14.23 22.16
C ARG A 212 -12.50 12.75 22.55
N PRO A 213 -12.14 12.38 23.81
CA PRO A 213 -12.17 11.00 24.25
C PRO A 213 -13.60 10.46 24.23
N ASP A 214 -13.77 9.25 23.72
CA ASP A 214 -15.02 8.52 23.67
C ASP A 214 -14.87 7.21 24.46
N PRO A 215 -15.41 7.13 25.70
CA PRO A 215 -15.35 5.91 26.51
C PRO A 215 -16.02 4.69 25.86
N LYS A 216 -16.83 4.89 24.82
CA LYS A 216 -17.49 3.84 24.03
C LYS A 216 -16.88 3.74 22.63
N PHE A 217 -15.60 4.07 22.48
CA PHE A 217 -14.86 3.90 21.24
C PHE A 217 -15.01 2.47 20.70
N SER A 218 -15.26 2.36 19.41
CA SER A 218 -15.16 1.12 18.63
C SER A 218 -14.47 1.46 17.31
N GLU A 219 -13.70 0.52 16.78
CA GLU A 219 -13.05 0.66 15.47
C GLU A 219 -14.06 0.87 14.33
N ASP A 220 -15.33 0.52 14.54
CA ASP A 220 -16.46 0.81 13.63
C ASP A 220 -16.65 2.30 13.36
N LYS A 221 -16.17 3.17 14.25
CA LYS A 221 -16.24 4.63 14.11
C LYS A 221 -15.14 5.22 13.23
N LEU A 222 -14.08 4.45 12.93
CA LEU A 222 -13.02 4.92 12.05
C LEU A 222 -13.54 5.14 10.62
N PRO A 223 -13.24 6.27 9.96
CA PRO A 223 -13.58 6.42 8.54
C PRO A 223 -12.78 5.44 7.67
N ALA A 224 -13.26 5.16 6.46
CA ALA A 224 -12.62 4.20 5.55
C ALA A 224 -11.17 4.57 5.25
N GLU A 225 -10.88 5.87 5.09
CA GLU A 225 -9.56 6.42 4.84
C GLU A 225 -8.60 6.18 6.01
N ALA A 226 -9.08 6.32 7.25
CA ALA A 226 -8.26 6.02 8.43
C ALA A 226 -7.94 4.52 8.52
N ARG A 227 -8.89 3.65 8.18
CA ARG A 227 -8.64 2.20 8.13
C ARG A 227 -7.64 1.81 7.05
N ILE A 228 -7.69 2.45 5.89
CA ILE A 228 -6.69 2.27 4.82
C ILE A 228 -5.30 2.68 5.33
N GLU A 229 -5.19 3.85 5.97
CA GLU A 229 -3.94 4.35 6.55
C GLU A 229 -3.40 3.42 7.63
N LEU A 230 -4.24 2.97 8.56
CA LEU A 230 -3.86 1.97 9.58
C LEU A 230 -3.34 0.67 8.94
N GLY A 231 -3.96 0.21 7.85
CA GLY A 231 -3.48 -0.95 7.09
C GLY A 231 -2.09 -0.74 6.47
N LEU A 232 -1.82 0.46 5.94
CA LEU A 232 -0.51 0.83 5.41
C LEU A 232 0.55 0.91 6.51
N ILE A 233 0.23 1.57 7.64
CA ILE A 233 1.10 1.70 8.80
C ILE A 233 1.44 0.32 9.38
N SER A 234 0.44 -0.54 9.58
CA SER A 234 0.63 -1.88 10.13
C SER A 234 1.62 -2.72 9.33
N ARG A 235 1.55 -2.65 7.99
CA ARG A 235 2.52 -3.34 7.12
C ARG A 235 3.90 -2.70 7.18
N ALA A 236 3.98 -1.37 7.21
CA ALA A 236 5.23 -0.65 7.35
C ALA A 236 5.94 -0.99 8.68
N LEU A 237 5.19 -1.25 9.75
CA LEU A 237 5.68 -1.68 11.06
C LEU A 237 6.07 -3.17 11.12
N GLY A 238 5.94 -3.93 10.01
CA GLY A 238 6.26 -5.36 9.98
C GLY A 238 5.17 -6.27 10.53
N SER A 239 3.92 -5.81 10.55
CA SER A 239 2.74 -6.66 10.77
C SER A 239 2.01 -6.90 9.45
N PHE A 240 0.86 -7.59 9.51
CA PHE A 240 -0.05 -7.71 8.38
C PHE A 240 -1.41 -7.09 8.71
N ALA A 241 -1.87 -6.25 7.78
CA ALA A 241 -3.23 -5.75 7.78
C ALA A 241 -3.74 -5.58 6.35
N SER A 242 -5.04 -5.81 6.14
CA SER A 242 -5.70 -5.41 4.90
C SER A 242 -5.90 -3.90 4.89
N ASP A 243 -5.76 -3.27 3.72
CA ASP A 243 -6.04 -1.85 3.49
C ASP A 243 -7.34 -1.67 2.69
N THR A 244 -8.33 -2.57 2.88
CA THR A 244 -9.61 -2.51 2.16
C THR A 244 -10.54 -1.41 2.67
N GLY A 245 -10.19 -0.76 3.79
CA GLY A 245 -11.06 0.19 4.48
C GLY A 245 -12.20 -0.50 5.26
N LYS A 246 -12.21 -1.83 5.33
CA LYS A 246 -13.21 -2.63 6.05
C LYS A 246 -12.62 -3.21 7.33
N LEU A 247 -13.45 -3.33 8.35
CA LEU A 247 -13.12 -4.08 9.56
C LEU A 247 -13.27 -5.56 9.27
N GLU A 248 -12.23 -6.14 8.70
CA GLU A 248 -12.15 -7.60 8.59
C GLU A 248 -11.80 -8.14 9.98
N LYS A 249 -12.47 -9.21 10.42
CA LYS A 249 -12.08 -9.91 11.65
C LYS A 249 -10.64 -10.39 11.49
N GLY A 250 -9.72 -9.90 12.31
CA GLY A 250 -8.28 -10.12 12.12
C GLY A 250 -7.67 -9.23 11.03
N SER A 251 -8.20 -8.02 10.81
CA SER A 251 -7.58 -6.97 10.00
C SER A 251 -6.26 -6.46 10.58
N GLN A 252 -5.99 -6.72 11.86
CA GLN A 252 -4.67 -6.72 12.48
C GLN A 252 -4.23 -8.16 12.75
N ALA A 253 -4.20 -8.98 11.69
CA ALA A 253 -3.84 -10.37 11.85
C ALA A 253 -2.35 -10.50 12.07
N SER A 254 -2.00 -11.20 13.15
CA SER A 254 -0.64 -11.73 13.28
C SER A 254 -0.31 -12.56 12.04
N LEU A 255 0.93 -12.42 11.56
CA LEU A 255 1.56 -13.29 10.57
C LEU A 255 1.65 -14.77 11.03
N ASP A 256 1.20 -15.06 12.25
CA ASP A 256 1.09 -16.41 12.81
C ASP A 256 -0.11 -17.20 12.28
N ARG A 257 -1.05 -16.59 11.55
CA ARG A 257 -2.10 -17.32 10.81
C ARG A 257 -1.74 -17.51 9.34
N ILE A 258 -2.49 -18.39 8.65
CA ILE A 258 -2.40 -18.50 7.20
C ILE A 258 -3.09 -17.30 6.53
N LEU A 259 -2.36 -16.64 5.63
CA LEU A 259 -2.87 -15.56 4.77
C LEU A 259 -3.62 -16.17 3.58
N SER A 260 -4.65 -15.50 3.10
CA SER A 260 -5.37 -15.91 1.90
C SER A 260 -4.75 -15.31 0.63
N VAL A 261 -4.90 -16.00 -0.50
CA VAL A 261 -4.47 -15.49 -1.81
C VAL A 261 -5.20 -14.19 -2.16
N GLN A 262 -6.46 -14.04 -1.75
CA GLN A 262 -7.24 -12.83 -1.99
C GLN A 262 -6.66 -11.61 -1.26
N GLU A 263 -6.19 -11.78 -0.03
CA GLU A 263 -5.50 -10.73 0.73
C GLU A 263 -4.18 -10.34 0.05
N LEU A 264 -3.39 -11.33 -0.34
CA LEU A 264 -2.08 -11.11 -0.97
C LEU A 264 -2.20 -10.43 -2.33
N ARG A 265 -3.22 -10.76 -3.14
CA ARG A 265 -3.43 -10.16 -4.46
C ARG A 265 -3.74 -8.66 -4.43
N GLN A 266 -4.10 -8.11 -3.27
CA GLN A 266 -4.37 -6.69 -3.09
C GLN A 266 -3.08 -5.88 -2.81
N LEU A 267 -1.98 -6.56 -2.54
CA LEU A 267 -0.70 -5.95 -2.23
C LEU A 267 0.09 -5.59 -3.50
N SER A 268 0.98 -4.60 -3.38
CA SER A 268 2.00 -4.33 -4.39
C SER A 268 3.10 -5.38 -4.34
N LEU A 269 3.92 -5.50 -5.40
CA LEU A 269 5.11 -6.35 -5.36
C LEU A 269 6.07 -5.92 -4.24
N ARG A 270 6.18 -4.60 -4.00
CA ARG A 270 6.94 -4.07 -2.86
C ARG A 270 6.40 -4.56 -1.51
N ASP A 271 5.08 -4.44 -1.29
CA ASP A 271 4.41 -4.91 -0.07
C ASP A 271 4.60 -6.43 0.12
N LEU A 272 4.43 -7.23 -0.95
CA LEU A 272 4.63 -8.69 -0.92
C LEU A 272 6.08 -9.04 -0.55
N ARG A 273 7.05 -8.32 -1.13
CA ARG A 273 8.46 -8.53 -0.83
C ARG A 273 8.77 -8.22 0.63
N LEU A 274 8.30 -7.09 1.17
CA LEU A 274 8.45 -6.77 2.59
C LEU A 274 7.83 -7.84 3.44
N LEU A 275 6.56 -8.18 3.19
CA LEU A 275 5.80 -9.17 3.94
C LEU A 275 6.50 -10.53 4.01
N ARG A 276 7.00 -11.02 2.87
CA ARG A 276 7.77 -12.26 2.81
C ARG A 276 9.01 -12.18 3.68
N ASN A 277 9.76 -11.07 3.60
CA ASN A 277 10.99 -10.90 4.36
C ASN A 277 10.74 -10.64 5.86
N THR A 278 9.59 -10.07 6.23
CA THR A 278 9.16 -9.91 7.62
C THR A 278 9.03 -11.27 8.31
N LEU A 279 8.50 -12.30 7.64
CA LEU A 279 8.42 -13.67 8.19
C LEU A 279 9.80 -14.21 8.58
N TYR A 280 10.82 -13.95 7.76
CA TYR A 280 12.20 -14.31 8.08
C TYR A 280 12.81 -13.40 9.15
N ALA A 281 12.55 -12.10 9.10
CA ALA A 281 13.07 -11.11 10.04
C ALA A 281 12.61 -11.41 11.48
N ARG A 282 11.34 -11.80 11.66
CA ARG A 282 10.77 -12.25 12.95
C ARG A 282 11.49 -13.46 13.56
N ARG A 283 12.28 -14.20 12.76
CA ARG A 283 13.09 -15.35 13.21
C ARG A 283 14.58 -15.03 13.35
N GLY A 284 14.99 -13.79 13.10
CA GLY A 284 16.35 -13.29 13.25
C GLY A 284 17.22 -13.37 11.99
N ARG A 285 16.64 -13.58 10.80
CA ARG A 285 17.42 -13.71 9.56
C ARG A 285 18.22 -12.44 9.25
N PRO A 286 19.55 -12.50 9.09
CA PRO A 286 20.33 -11.38 8.55
C PRO A 286 20.08 -11.22 7.04
N PHE A 287 19.99 -9.97 6.57
CA PHE A 287 19.75 -9.67 5.15
C PHE A 287 21.02 -9.21 4.45
N LYS A 288 21.21 -9.59 3.18
CA LYS A 288 22.27 -9.05 2.30
C LYS A 288 21.82 -7.80 1.55
N SER A 289 20.53 -7.70 1.24
CA SER A 289 19.94 -6.55 0.56
C SER A 289 20.04 -5.31 1.44
N LYS A 290 20.67 -4.24 0.94
CA LYS A 290 20.82 -2.98 1.68
C LYS A 290 19.45 -2.35 1.99
N ILE A 291 18.49 -2.51 1.08
CA ILE A 291 17.11 -2.05 1.24
C ILE A 291 16.43 -2.76 2.42
N LEU A 292 16.50 -4.10 2.46
CA LEU A 292 15.90 -4.86 3.55
C LEU A 292 16.62 -4.63 4.87
N GLN A 293 17.96 -4.53 4.86
CA GLN A 293 18.72 -4.12 6.04
C GLN A 293 18.24 -2.76 6.56
N ALA A 294 18.10 -1.77 5.67
CA ALA A 294 17.68 -0.43 6.05
C ALA A 294 16.29 -0.41 6.67
N HIS A 295 15.36 -1.14 6.06
CA HIS A 295 13.99 -1.26 6.57
C HIS A 295 13.94 -1.96 7.93
N PHE A 296 14.51 -3.16 8.07
CA PHE A 296 14.37 -3.94 9.30
C PHE A 296 15.25 -3.43 10.45
N LYS A 297 16.42 -2.84 10.19
CA LYS A 297 17.23 -2.22 11.25
C LYS A 297 16.56 -1.01 11.89
N ALA A 298 15.63 -0.38 11.19
CA ALA A 298 14.81 0.70 11.75
C ALA A 298 13.67 0.19 12.66
N MET A 299 13.46 -1.13 12.74
CA MET A 299 12.41 -1.74 13.55
C MET A 299 12.98 -2.25 14.88
N SER A 300 12.45 -1.73 15.99
CA SER A 300 12.88 -2.07 17.35
C SER A 300 12.73 -3.56 17.71
N TRP A 301 11.78 -4.25 17.07
CA TRP A 301 11.52 -5.67 17.28
C TRP A 301 12.48 -6.59 16.51
N TYR A 302 13.21 -6.10 15.52
CA TYR A 302 14.12 -6.91 14.72
C TYR A 302 15.51 -6.97 15.35
N ARG A 303 16.01 -8.19 15.54
CA ARG A 303 17.40 -8.43 15.91
C ARG A 303 17.99 -9.52 15.02
N GLU A 304 19.10 -9.20 14.37
CA GLU A 304 19.87 -10.16 13.59
C GLU A 304 20.45 -11.24 14.50
N ASP A 305 20.25 -12.50 14.15
CA ASP A 305 20.91 -13.63 14.78
C ASP A 305 21.86 -14.27 13.76
N PRO A 306 23.19 -14.15 13.93
CA PRO A 306 24.18 -14.75 13.03
C PRO A 306 24.07 -16.28 12.92
N SER A 307 23.45 -16.95 13.89
CA SER A 307 23.19 -18.40 13.90
C SER A 307 21.85 -18.79 13.27
N TYR A 308 21.16 -17.83 12.64
CA TYR A 308 19.88 -18.07 11.98
C TYR A 308 19.97 -19.18 10.92
N THR A 309 18.96 -20.06 10.93
CA THR A 309 18.68 -21.01 9.84
C THR A 309 17.18 -21.06 9.57
N ASP A 310 16.80 -21.42 8.35
CA ASP A 310 15.38 -21.55 7.95
C ASP A 310 14.62 -22.64 8.74
N ALA A 311 15.31 -23.46 9.53
CA ALA A 311 14.68 -24.41 10.46
C ALA A 311 13.88 -23.70 11.57
N ARG A 312 14.13 -22.41 11.84
CA ARG A 312 13.39 -21.60 12.81
C ARG A 312 12.01 -21.14 12.31
N LEU A 313 11.73 -21.31 11.02
CA LEU A 313 10.43 -20.96 10.45
C LEU A 313 9.36 -21.95 10.94
N THR A 314 8.25 -21.42 11.41
CA THR A 314 7.06 -22.21 11.73
C THR A 314 6.41 -22.75 10.46
N GLU A 315 5.51 -23.73 10.62
CA GLU A 315 4.73 -24.25 9.49
C GLU A 315 3.87 -23.16 8.82
N ASN A 316 3.35 -22.21 9.60
CA ASN A 316 2.58 -21.09 9.05
C ASN A 316 3.49 -20.10 8.31
N ASP A 317 4.72 -19.84 8.79
CA ASP A 317 5.69 -19.01 8.05
C ASP A 317 5.98 -19.63 6.68
N LYS A 318 6.30 -20.93 6.63
CA LYS A 318 6.61 -21.65 5.38
C LYS A 318 5.45 -21.60 4.38
N ARG A 319 4.23 -21.84 4.87
CA ARG A 319 3.01 -21.78 4.04
C ARG A 319 2.76 -20.37 3.51
N ASN A 320 2.87 -19.35 4.36
CA ASN A 320 2.70 -17.96 3.95
C ASN A 320 3.77 -17.52 2.95
N ILE A 321 5.05 -17.89 3.15
CA ILE A 321 6.12 -17.65 2.18
C ILE A 321 5.77 -18.28 0.82
N GLY A 322 5.27 -19.51 0.80
CA GLY A 322 4.84 -20.19 -0.42
C GLY A 322 3.71 -19.43 -1.14
N LEU A 323 2.67 -19.02 -0.41
CA LEU A 323 1.55 -18.24 -0.96
C LEU A 323 1.98 -16.86 -1.47
N ILE A 324 2.86 -16.17 -0.74
CA ILE A 324 3.38 -14.88 -1.17
C ILE A 324 4.17 -15.03 -2.47
N ARG A 325 5.05 -16.04 -2.56
CA ARG A 325 5.80 -16.32 -3.78
C ARG A 325 4.89 -16.65 -4.96
N SER A 326 3.82 -17.42 -4.78
CA SER A 326 2.91 -17.73 -5.87
C SER A 326 2.20 -16.48 -6.40
N VAL A 327 1.89 -15.51 -5.54
CA VAL A 327 1.31 -14.23 -5.96
C VAL A 327 2.36 -13.31 -6.57
N GLU A 328 3.60 -13.29 -6.06
CA GLU A 328 4.71 -12.59 -6.72
C GLU A 328 4.93 -13.13 -8.14
N ASP A 329 4.93 -14.45 -8.34
CA ASP A 329 5.09 -15.10 -9.65
C ASP A 329 3.92 -14.77 -10.60
N GLU A 330 2.69 -14.73 -10.10
CA GLU A 330 1.52 -14.22 -10.85
C GLU A 330 1.73 -12.78 -11.33
N PHE A 331 2.51 -11.99 -10.60
CA PHE A 331 2.79 -10.59 -10.90
C PHE A 331 4.08 -10.37 -11.72
N GLY A 332 4.72 -11.44 -12.20
CA GLY A 332 5.96 -11.38 -12.98
C GLY A 332 7.23 -11.69 -12.19
N GLY A 333 7.09 -12.20 -10.96
CA GLY A 333 8.18 -12.60 -10.08
C GLY A 333 8.43 -11.62 -8.93
N PRO A 334 9.31 -12.00 -7.98
CA PRO A 334 9.65 -11.15 -6.84
C PRO A 334 10.39 -9.88 -7.25
N LEU A 335 10.05 -8.76 -6.63
CA LEU A 335 10.72 -7.48 -6.83
C LEU A 335 12.22 -7.58 -6.47
N LYS A 336 13.10 -7.08 -7.33
CA LYS A 336 14.54 -7.07 -7.09
C LYS A 336 14.99 -5.76 -6.42
N ASP A 337 16.24 -5.70 -5.96
CA ASP A 337 16.77 -4.48 -5.30
C ASP A 337 16.86 -3.32 -6.27
N GLU A 338 17.20 -3.61 -7.52
CA GLU A 338 17.37 -2.63 -8.59
C GLU A 338 16.04 -1.97 -8.97
N ASP A 339 14.93 -2.70 -8.82
CA ASP A 339 13.58 -2.27 -9.19
C ASP A 339 12.81 -1.64 -8.00
N TRP A 340 13.39 -1.64 -6.80
CA TRP A 340 12.71 -1.29 -5.56
C TRP A 340 12.06 0.09 -5.55
N LEU A 341 12.76 1.07 -6.12
CA LEU A 341 12.33 2.48 -6.14
C LEU A 341 11.54 2.84 -7.40
N ILE A 342 11.37 1.90 -8.34
CA ILE A 342 10.76 2.13 -9.65
C ILE A 342 9.34 1.55 -9.74
N ASP A 343 8.89 0.74 -8.76
CA ASP A 343 7.61 0.01 -8.83
C ASP A 343 6.45 0.91 -9.33
N PRO A 344 5.96 0.60 -10.54
CA PRO A 344 5.10 -0.55 -10.70
C PRO A 344 5.73 -1.58 -11.64
N ALA A 345 5.52 -2.86 -11.37
CA ALA A 345 5.74 -3.93 -12.34
C ALA A 345 5.29 -3.49 -13.75
N THR A 346 6.22 -3.45 -14.71
CA THR A 346 6.16 -4.03 -16.07
C THR A 346 7.06 -3.28 -17.08
N ASP A 347 8.34 -3.63 -17.14
CA ASP A 347 9.08 -3.66 -18.41
C ASP A 347 9.91 -4.96 -18.43
N ALA A 348 9.21 -6.10 -18.44
CA ALA A 348 9.76 -7.37 -18.86
C ALA A 348 8.72 -8.03 -19.79
N ALA A 349 8.71 -7.54 -21.04
CA ALA A 349 8.34 -8.35 -22.20
C ALA A 349 9.59 -9.07 -22.68
#